data_AF-P0A0C1-F1
#
_entry.id   AF-P0A0C1-F1
#
_cell.length_a   1.000
_cell.length_b   1.000
_cell.length_c   1.000
_cell.angle_alpha   90.00
_cell.angle_beta   90.00
_cell.angle_gamma   90.00
#
_symmetry.space_group_name_H-M   'P 1'
#
loop_
_entity.id
_entity.type
_entity.pdbx_description
1 polymer ?
#
loop_
_entity_poly.entity_id
_entity_poly.type
_entity_poly.pdbx_seq_one_letter_code
_entity_poly.pdbx_strand_id
1 'polypeptide(L)'
;MNIVENEICIRTLIDDDFPLMLKWLTDERVLEFYGGRDKKYTLESLKKHYTEPWEDEVFRVIIEYNNVPIGYGQIYKMYDELYTDYHYPKTDEIVYGMDQFIGEPNYWSKGIGTRYIKLIFEFLKKERNANAVILDPHKNNPRAIRAYQKSGFRIIEDLPEHELHEGKKEDCYLMEYRYDDNATNVKAMKYLIEHYFDNFKVDSIEIIGSGYDSVAYLVNNEYIFKTKFSTNKKKGYAKEKAIYNFLNTNLETNVKIPNIEYSYISDELSILGYKEIKGTFLTPEIYSTMSEEEQNLLKRDIASFLRQMHGLDYTDISECTIDNKQNVLEEYILLRETIYNDLTDIEKDYIESFMERLNATTVFEGKKCLCHNDFSCNHLLLDGNNRLTGIIDFGDSGIIDEYCDFIYLLEDSEEEIGTNFGEDILRMYGNIDIEKAKEYQDIVEEYYPIETIVYGIKNIKQEFIENGRKEIYKRTYKD
;
A
#
# COMPACT_ATOMS: atom_id res chain seq x y z
N MET A 1 -5.47 13.14 31.42
CA MET A 1 -4.51 12.48 30.52
C MET A 1 -3.11 12.71 31.07
N ASN A 2 -2.27 11.67 31.10
CA ASN A 2 -0.85 11.76 31.42
C ASN A 2 -0.11 10.64 30.67
N ILE A 3 0.49 10.97 29.52
CA ILE A 3 1.22 10.03 28.64
C ILE A 3 2.67 10.47 28.63
N VAL A 4 3.61 9.55 28.85
CA VAL A 4 5.05 9.84 28.87
C VAL A 4 5.78 8.84 27.99
N GLU A 5 6.51 9.35 27.00
CA GLU A 5 7.38 8.56 26.13
C GLU A 5 8.68 9.32 25.85
N ASN A 6 9.80 8.80 26.39
CA ASN A 6 11.13 9.42 26.30
C ASN A 6 11.09 10.90 26.74
N GLU A 7 11.42 11.83 25.84
CA GLU A 7 11.43 13.27 26.14
C GLU A 7 10.04 13.93 26.07
N ILE A 8 9.01 13.24 25.57
CA ILE A 8 7.68 13.81 25.39
C ILE A 8 6.76 13.42 26.55
N CYS A 9 6.10 14.42 27.12
CA CYS A 9 5.03 14.25 28.09
C CYS A 9 3.77 14.98 27.59
N ILE A 10 2.62 14.33 27.64
CA ILE A 10 1.30 14.89 27.30
C ILE A 10 0.46 14.84 28.57
N ARG A 11 0.16 16.02 29.13
CA ARG A 11 -0.61 16.13 30.38
C ARG A 11 -1.85 17.00 30.20
N THR A 12 -2.86 16.78 31.04
CA THR A 12 -4.04 17.65 31.08
C THR A 12 -3.63 19.12 31.32
N LEU A 13 -4.27 20.03 30.57
CA LEU A 13 -4.22 21.47 30.81
C LEU A 13 -4.77 21.82 32.20
N ILE A 14 -4.02 22.60 32.98
CA ILE A 14 -4.46 23.10 34.30
C ILE A 14 -4.55 24.62 34.32
N ASP A 15 -5.19 25.18 35.35
CA ASP A 15 -5.39 26.62 35.50
C ASP A 15 -4.07 27.43 35.47
N ASP A 16 -2.99 26.87 35.99
CA ASP A 16 -1.67 27.51 36.03
C ASP A 16 -0.99 27.60 34.66
N ASP A 17 -1.49 26.89 33.65
CA ASP A 17 -0.97 26.95 32.27
C ASP A 17 -1.50 28.15 31.49
N PHE A 18 -2.58 28.82 31.94
CA PHE A 18 -3.19 29.90 31.15
C PHE A 18 -2.29 31.10 30.87
N PRO A 19 -1.38 31.54 31.77
CA PRO A 19 -0.37 32.54 31.43
C PRO A 19 0.55 32.10 30.29
N LEU A 20 0.88 30.81 30.23
CA LEU A 20 1.69 30.24 29.14
C LEU A 20 0.88 30.13 27.84
N MET A 21 -0.37 29.69 27.90
CA MET A 21 -1.29 29.69 26.76
C MET A 21 -1.45 31.10 26.18
N LEU A 22 -1.56 32.12 27.05
CA LEU A 22 -1.61 33.52 26.62
C LEU A 22 -0.32 33.96 25.92
N LYS A 23 0.85 33.55 26.42
CA LYS A 23 2.13 33.80 25.73
C LYS A 23 2.11 33.22 24.31
N TRP A 24 1.67 31.99 24.12
CA TRP A 24 1.63 31.35 22.80
C TRP A 24 0.57 31.98 21.88
N LEU A 25 -0.64 32.22 22.40
CA LEU A 25 -1.76 32.82 21.67
C LEU A 25 -1.69 34.35 21.62
N THR A 26 -0.50 34.92 21.82
CA THR A 26 -0.16 36.31 21.46
C THR A 26 1.11 36.38 20.60
N ASP A 27 1.72 35.23 20.27
CA ASP A 27 2.82 35.16 19.31
C ASP A 27 2.24 35.14 17.90
N GLU A 28 2.47 36.21 17.15
CA GLU A 28 2.00 36.38 15.76
C GLU A 28 2.37 35.20 14.85
N ARG A 29 3.48 34.50 15.12
CA ARG A 29 3.91 33.33 14.34
C ARG A 29 3.02 32.11 14.61
N VAL A 30 2.56 31.94 15.86
CA VAL A 30 1.60 30.88 16.22
C VAL A 30 0.23 31.24 15.67
N LEU A 31 -0.20 32.49 15.89
CA LEU A 31 -1.50 33.00 15.48
C LEU A 31 -1.71 32.99 13.95
N GLU A 32 -0.63 33.14 13.17
CA GLU A 32 -0.67 32.99 11.71
C GLU A 32 -1.32 31.68 11.25
N PHE A 33 -1.19 30.60 12.04
CA PHE A 33 -1.69 29.27 11.69
C PHE A 33 -2.74 28.72 12.67
N TYR A 34 -3.03 29.44 13.76
CA TYR A 34 -3.95 28.97 14.79
C TYR A 34 -4.73 30.14 15.39
N GLY A 35 -6.03 30.20 15.11
CA GLY A 35 -6.94 31.22 15.64
C GLY A 35 -6.91 32.58 14.94
N GLY A 36 -5.74 33.08 14.52
CA GLY A 36 -5.59 34.32 13.73
C GLY A 36 -4.97 35.50 14.50
N ARG A 37 -4.13 36.29 13.82
CA ARG A 37 -3.45 37.48 14.38
C ARG A 37 -4.40 38.64 14.74
N ASP A 38 -5.60 38.61 14.16
CA ASP A 38 -6.69 39.53 14.49
C ASP A 38 -7.34 39.22 15.85
N LYS A 39 -7.12 38.02 16.42
CA LYS A 39 -7.58 37.69 17.77
C LYS A 39 -6.87 38.54 18.83
N LYS A 40 -7.61 38.94 19.85
CA LYS A 40 -7.13 39.70 21.01
C LYS A 40 -7.48 38.95 22.29
N TYR A 41 -6.71 37.92 22.56
CA TYR A 41 -6.87 37.10 23.75
C TYR A 41 -6.46 37.84 25.03
N THR A 42 -7.30 37.74 26.06
CA THR A 42 -6.95 38.06 27.45
C THR A 42 -6.87 36.76 28.25
N LEU A 43 -6.24 36.79 29.42
CA LEU A 43 -6.19 35.63 30.31
C LEU A 43 -7.60 35.11 30.64
N GLU A 44 -8.54 36.03 30.89
CA GLU A 44 -9.95 35.71 31.18
C GLU A 44 -10.66 35.10 29.97
N SER A 45 -10.51 35.69 28.77
CA SER A 45 -11.16 35.17 27.57
C SER A 45 -10.62 33.79 27.18
N LEU A 46 -9.30 33.58 27.33
CA LEU A 46 -8.68 32.27 27.09
C LEU A 46 -9.17 31.24 28.08
N LYS A 47 -9.13 31.55 29.38
CA LYS A 47 -9.62 30.64 30.40
C LYS A 47 -11.06 30.24 30.13
N LYS A 48 -11.95 31.21 29.88
CA LYS A 48 -13.35 30.95 29.55
C LYS A 48 -13.50 29.99 28.36
N HIS A 49 -12.81 30.25 27.25
CA HIS A 49 -12.90 29.44 26.03
C HIS A 49 -12.37 28.02 26.24
N TYR A 50 -11.18 27.87 26.80
CA TYR A 50 -10.51 26.58 26.99
C TYR A 50 -10.97 25.82 28.26
N THR A 51 -11.88 26.36 29.05
CA THR A 51 -12.59 25.61 30.11
C THR A 51 -14.08 25.40 29.80
N GLU A 52 -14.56 25.85 28.64
CA GLU A 52 -15.96 25.65 28.23
C GLU A 52 -16.29 24.15 28.18
N PRO A 53 -17.35 23.70 28.87
CA PRO A 53 -17.79 22.32 28.79
C PRO A 53 -18.39 22.07 27.40
N TRP A 54 -18.03 20.94 26.79
CA TRP A 54 -18.62 20.48 25.55
C TRP A 54 -19.67 19.40 25.86
N GLU A 55 -20.58 19.16 24.91
CA GLU A 55 -21.61 18.12 25.04
C GLU A 55 -21.00 16.72 25.19
N ASP A 56 -19.99 16.44 24.36
CA ASP A 56 -19.20 15.22 24.37
C ASP A 56 -17.81 15.43 25.00
N GLU A 57 -17.06 14.34 25.14
CA GLU A 57 -15.74 14.38 25.75
C GLU A 57 -14.73 15.22 24.95
N VAL A 58 -13.98 16.03 25.68
CA VAL A 58 -12.86 16.84 25.17
C VAL A 58 -11.68 16.75 26.11
N PHE A 59 -10.51 16.40 25.57
CA PHE A 59 -9.23 16.45 26.25
C PHE A 59 -8.49 17.69 25.80
N ARG A 60 -8.11 18.53 26.76
CA ARG A 60 -7.24 19.69 26.53
C ARG A 60 -5.91 19.42 27.21
N VAL A 61 -4.81 19.45 26.47
CA VAL A 61 -3.52 18.96 26.93
C VAL A 61 -2.38 19.93 26.65
N ILE A 62 -1.38 19.90 27.51
CA ILE A 62 -0.07 20.52 27.30
C ILE A 62 0.89 19.45 26.79
N ILE A 63 1.63 19.82 25.75
CA ILE A 63 2.71 19.04 25.16
C ILE A 63 4.02 19.56 25.76
N GLU A 64 4.73 18.69 26.48
CA GLU A 64 6.04 18.99 27.05
C GLU A 64 7.13 18.21 26.31
N TYR A 65 8.29 18.85 26.13
CA TYR A 65 9.49 18.22 25.59
C TYR A 65 10.68 18.51 26.51
N ASN A 66 11.34 17.47 27.03
CA ASN A 66 12.35 17.58 28.10
C ASN A 66 11.86 18.35 29.33
N ASN A 67 10.63 18.05 29.79
CA ASN A 67 9.96 18.73 30.92
C ASN A 67 9.71 20.23 30.72
N VAL A 68 9.82 20.74 29.48
CA VAL A 68 9.46 22.11 29.14
C VAL A 68 8.13 22.08 28.38
N PRO A 69 7.07 22.74 28.86
CA PRO A 69 5.87 22.99 28.07
C PRO A 69 6.20 23.73 26.79
N ILE A 70 5.85 23.16 25.64
CA ILE A 70 6.17 23.72 24.31
C ILE A 70 4.96 23.89 23.40
N GLY A 71 3.83 23.27 23.72
CA GLY A 71 2.64 23.29 22.87
C GLY A 71 1.38 22.86 23.57
N TYR A 72 0.31 22.92 22.80
CA TYR A 72 -1.05 22.61 23.21
C TYR A 72 -1.67 21.64 22.21
N GLY A 73 -2.56 20.77 22.69
CA GLY A 73 -3.45 19.98 21.85
C GLY A 73 -4.84 19.88 22.44
N GLN A 74 -5.82 19.68 21.57
CA GLN A 74 -7.17 19.28 21.92
C GLN A 74 -7.56 18.03 21.13
N ILE A 75 -8.26 17.12 21.81
CA ILE A 75 -8.78 15.89 21.22
C ILE A 75 -10.23 15.79 21.68
N TYR A 76 -11.17 15.67 20.76
CA TYR A 76 -12.59 15.68 21.06
C TYR A 76 -13.31 14.59 20.28
N LYS A 77 -14.33 14.00 20.90
CA LYS A 77 -15.17 13.06 20.19
C LYS A 77 -16.06 13.83 19.20
N MET A 78 -16.20 13.30 17.99
CA MET A 78 -17.07 13.89 16.97
C MET A 78 -18.53 13.90 17.42
N TYR A 79 -19.18 15.06 17.31
CA TYR A 79 -20.59 15.29 17.63
C TYR A 79 -21.38 15.74 16.39
N ASP A 80 -22.72 15.74 16.49
CA ASP A 80 -23.64 15.76 15.34
C ASP A 80 -23.47 16.94 14.38
N GLU A 81 -23.16 18.12 14.92
CA GLU A 81 -22.92 19.33 14.11
C GLU A 81 -21.67 19.16 13.25
N LEU A 82 -20.57 18.64 13.80
CA LEU A 82 -19.33 18.44 13.04
C LEU A 82 -19.46 17.37 11.93
N TYR A 83 -20.25 16.32 12.15
CA TYR A 83 -20.56 15.37 11.08
C TYR A 83 -21.23 16.06 9.89
N THR A 84 -22.13 17.00 10.18
CA THR A 84 -22.86 17.76 9.16
C THR A 84 -21.93 18.75 8.46
N ASP A 85 -21.13 19.50 9.22
CA ASP A 85 -20.23 20.54 8.72
C ASP A 85 -19.13 19.98 7.81
N TYR A 86 -18.60 18.80 8.14
CA TYR A 86 -17.60 18.12 7.31
C TYR A 86 -18.21 17.24 6.22
N HIS A 87 -19.54 17.14 6.13
CA HIS A 87 -20.22 16.16 5.28
C HIS A 87 -19.72 14.73 5.52
N TYR A 88 -19.29 14.44 6.74
CA TYR A 88 -18.68 13.18 7.11
C TYR A 88 -19.79 12.18 7.52
N PRO A 89 -19.83 10.96 6.94
CA PRO A 89 -20.87 9.99 7.25
C PRO A 89 -20.90 9.62 8.73
N LYS A 90 -22.06 9.77 9.38
CA LYS A 90 -22.28 9.31 10.75
C LYS A 90 -22.64 7.82 10.74
N THR A 91 -21.75 6.99 11.26
CA THR A 91 -21.91 5.53 11.43
C THR A 91 -21.84 5.17 12.92
N ASP A 92 -21.80 3.87 13.24
CA ASP A 92 -21.54 3.39 14.60
C ASP A 92 -20.06 3.46 15.00
N GLU A 93 -19.18 3.97 14.13
CA GLU A 93 -17.76 4.13 14.39
C GLU A 93 -17.48 5.27 15.40
N ILE A 94 -16.48 5.06 16.26
CA ILE A 94 -15.99 6.07 17.19
C ILE A 94 -14.93 6.92 16.49
N VAL A 95 -15.29 8.15 16.15
CA VAL A 95 -14.39 9.12 15.48
C VAL A 95 -14.03 10.25 16.44
N TYR A 96 -12.75 10.62 16.47
CA TYR A 96 -12.25 11.79 17.20
C TYR A 96 -11.76 12.86 16.22
N GLY A 97 -11.97 14.13 16.55
CA GLY A 97 -11.24 15.24 15.97
C GLY A 97 -10.05 15.63 16.85
N MET A 98 -9.05 16.27 16.26
CA MET A 98 -7.94 16.86 17.03
C MET A 98 -7.37 18.13 16.41
N ASP A 99 -6.94 19.05 17.26
CA ASP A 99 -6.15 20.23 16.87
C ASP A 99 -4.95 20.40 17.78
N GLN A 100 -3.90 21.02 17.26
CA GLN A 100 -2.69 21.27 18.02
C GLN A 100 -1.87 22.41 17.47
N PHE A 101 -1.05 22.98 18.34
CA PHE A 101 0.05 23.84 17.95
C PHE A 101 1.25 23.65 18.88
N ILE A 102 2.45 23.87 18.34
CA ILE A 102 3.65 24.06 19.14
C ILE A 102 3.82 25.56 19.33
N GLY A 103 3.63 26.04 20.54
CA GLY A 103 3.66 27.45 20.91
C GLY A 103 5.07 28.04 21.03
N GLU A 104 6.10 27.20 21.07
CA GLU A 104 7.51 27.62 21.05
C GLU A 104 8.13 27.40 19.66
N PRO A 105 8.28 28.42 18.80
CA PRO A 105 8.69 28.24 17.40
C PRO A 105 10.07 27.59 17.21
N ASN A 106 10.94 27.66 18.22
CA ASN A 106 12.24 26.96 18.22
C ASN A 106 12.11 25.42 18.20
N TYR A 107 10.92 24.88 18.44
CA TYR A 107 10.61 23.45 18.40
C TYR A 107 9.87 23.03 17.12
N TRP A 108 9.57 23.96 16.23
CA TRP A 108 8.96 23.65 14.94
C TRP A 108 9.89 22.81 14.05
N SER A 109 9.29 21.98 13.20
CA SER A 109 10.00 21.19 12.19
C SER A 109 11.06 20.23 12.76
N LYS A 110 10.98 19.88 14.05
CA LYS A 110 11.87 18.92 14.73
C LYS A 110 11.25 17.53 14.94
N GLY A 111 10.14 17.22 14.26
CA GLY A 111 9.44 15.94 14.36
C GLY A 111 8.61 15.73 15.64
N ILE A 112 8.60 16.69 16.56
CA ILE A 112 7.89 16.58 17.85
C ILE A 112 6.37 16.47 17.64
N GLY A 113 5.78 17.26 16.73
CA GLY A 113 4.36 17.16 16.40
C GLY A 113 3.96 15.77 15.89
N THR A 114 4.78 15.16 15.03
CA THR A 114 4.56 13.78 14.54
C THR A 114 4.59 12.76 15.69
N ARG A 115 5.52 12.90 16.64
CA ARG A 115 5.57 12.02 17.83
C ARG A 115 4.36 12.22 18.75
N TYR A 116 3.95 13.47 18.98
CA TYR A 116 2.74 13.79 19.74
C TYR A 116 1.50 13.11 19.14
N ILE A 117 1.29 13.24 17.83
CA ILE A 117 0.16 12.61 17.12
C ILE A 117 0.16 11.09 17.31
N LYS A 118 1.31 10.43 17.16
CA LYS A 118 1.42 8.98 17.35
C LYS A 118 1.04 8.54 18.77
N LEU A 119 1.47 9.28 19.79
CA LEU A 119 1.08 9.02 21.18
C LEU A 119 -0.42 9.21 21.42
N ILE A 120 -1.03 10.22 20.79
CA ILE A 120 -2.49 10.38 20.81
C ILE A 120 -3.18 9.22 20.11
N PHE A 121 -2.62 8.74 18.99
CA PHE A 121 -3.18 7.58 18.30
C PHE A 121 -3.19 6.33 19.19
N GLU A 122 -2.10 6.05 19.89
CA GLU A 122 -2.00 4.93 20.83
C GLU A 122 -3.02 5.06 21.97
N PHE A 123 -3.13 6.25 22.55
CA PHE A 123 -4.11 6.54 23.60
C PHE A 123 -5.55 6.30 23.12
N LEU A 124 -5.93 6.86 21.97
CA LEU A 124 -7.29 6.75 21.45
C LEU A 124 -7.65 5.32 21.04
N LYS A 125 -6.72 4.56 20.45
CA LYS A 125 -6.96 3.14 20.14
C LYS A 125 -7.17 2.34 21.42
N LYS A 126 -6.28 2.48 22.40
CA LYS A 126 -6.25 1.65 23.60
C LYS A 126 -7.35 2.00 24.60
N GLU A 127 -7.55 3.29 24.85
CA GLU A 127 -8.41 3.77 25.95
C GLU A 127 -9.80 4.19 25.48
N ARG A 128 -10.00 4.38 24.16
CA ARG A 128 -11.28 4.84 23.58
C ARG A 128 -11.82 3.97 22.45
N ASN A 129 -11.07 2.94 22.01
CA ASN A 129 -11.44 2.10 20.87
C ASN A 129 -11.79 2.93 19.63
N ALA A 130 -11.08 4.03 19.41
CA ALA A 130 -11.31 4.89 18.24
C ALA A 130 -11.11 4.11 16.94
N ASN A 131 -12.01 4.31 15.98
CA ASN A 131 -11.94 3.77 14.63
C ASN A 131 -11.19 4.74 13.70
N ALA A 132 -11.35 6.05 13.91
CA ALA A 132 -10.69 7.07 13.11
C ALA A 132 -10.39 8.35 13.92
N VAL A 133 -9.41 9.10 13.42
CA VAL A 133 -9.08 10.46 13.87
C VAL A 133 -9.14 11.40 12.65
N ILE A 134 -9.73 12.57 12.80
CA ILE A 134 -9.83 13.59 11.75
C ILE A 134 -9.27 14.95 12.20
N LEU A 135 -8.88 15.77 11.23
CA LEU A 135 -8.45 17.16 11.42
C LEU A 135 -8.59 17.95 10.11
N ASP A 136 -8.67 19.27 10.19
CA ASP A 136 -9.03 20.17 9.09
C ASP A 136 -8.03 21.32 8.83
N PRO A 137 -6.75 21.05 8.56
CA PRO A 137 -5.75 22.11 8.45
C PRO A 137 -5.94 22.99 7.22
N HIS A 138 -5.58 24.26 7.37
CA HIS A 138 -5.49 25.19 6.23
C HIS A 138 -4.57 24.62 5.14
N LYS A 139 -5.02 24.69 3.88
CA LYS A 139 -4.23 24.23 2.72
C LYS A 139 -2.89 24.97 2.60
N ASN A 140 -2.83 26.20 3.09
CA ASN A 140 -1.63 27.04 3.09
C ASN A 140 -0.63 26.71 4.21
N ASN A 141 -0.87 25.67 5.02
CA ASN A 141 0.00 25.23 6.12
C ASN A 141 0.73 23.91 5.79
N PRO A 142 1.69 23.91 4.84
CA PRO A 142 2.39 22.71 4.41
C PRO A 142 3.29 22.10 5.50
N ARG A 143 3.58 22.83 6.57
CA ARG A 143 4.30 22.28 7.74
C ARG A 143 3.40 21.32 8.50
N ALA A 144 2.17 21.73 8.80
CA ALA A 144 1.20 20.90 9.51
C ALA A 144 0.77 19.70 8.66
N ILE A 145 0.40 19.94 7.39
CA ILE A 145 0.00 18.87 6.45
C ILE A 145 1.07 17.78 6.36
N ARG A 146 2.35 18.16 6.17
CA ARG A 146 3.46 17.18 6.14
C ARG A 146 3.63 16.44 7.47
N ALA A 147 3.39 17.09 8.60
CA ALA A 147 3.43 16.42 9.90
C ALA A 147 2.32 15.38 10.03
N TYR A 148 1.11 15.68 9.55
CA TYR A 148 -0.04 14.78 9.55
C TYR A 148 0.15 13.61 8.60
N GLN A 149 0.57 13.85 7.36
CA GLN A 149 0.86 12.78 6.39
C GLN A 149 1.95 11.84 6.91
N LYS A 150 3.01 12.37 7.53
CA LYS A 150 4.06 11.55 8.18
C LYS A 150 3.55 10.72 9.37
N SER A 151 2.50 11.19 10.03
CA SER A 151 1.83 10.42 11.09
C SER A 151 0.86 9.37 10.52
N GLY A 152 0.50 9.44 9.24
CA GLY A 152 -0.37 8.49 8.56
C GLY A 152 -1.71 9.07 8.09
N PHE A 153 -2.02 10.34 8.38
CA PHE A 153 -3.25 10.96 7.89
C PHE A 153 -3.27 11.03 6.36
N ARG A 154 -4.45 10.84 5.78
CA ARG A 154 -4.74 10.96 4.36
C ARG A 154 -5.73 12.10 4.13
N ILE A 155 -5.55 12.88 3.06
CA ILE A 155 -6.55 13.87 2.65
C ILE A 155 -7.75 13.10 2.09
N ILE A 156 -8.96 13.47 2.54
CA ILE A 156 -10.21 12.82 2.14
C ILE A 156 -11.23 13.78 1.53
N GLU A 157 -11.08 15.08 1.72
CA GLU A 157 -11.98 16.08 1.14
C GLU A 157 -11.31 17.46 1.05
N ASP A 158 -11.71 18.23 0.03
CA ASP A 158 -11.44 19.67 -0.05
C ASP A 158 -12.54 20.45 0.68
N LEU A 159 -12.16 21.31 1.62
CA LEU A 159 -13.10 22.17 2.35
C LEU A 159 -12.89 23.63 1.90
N PRO A 160 -13.55 24.09 0.81
CA PRO A 160 -13.39 25.45 0.30
C PRO A 160 -14.05 26.48 1.22
N GLU A 161 -13.40 27.62 1.42
CA GLU A 161 -13.90 28.72 2.25
C GLU A 161 -14.44 28.27 3.63
N HIS A 162 -13.76 27.29 4.24
CA HIS A 162 -14.25 26.55 5.40
C HIS A 162 -14.09 27.36 6.69
N GLU A 163 -12.91 27.92 6.93
CA GLU A 163 -12.60 28.63 8.18
C GLU A 163 -12.45 30.14 7.97
N LEU A 164 -13.10 30.95 8.82
CA LEU A 164 -12.85 32.39 8.86
C LEU A 164 -11.59 32.69 9.68
N HIS A 165 -10.50 33.02 9.00
CA HIS A 165 -9.19 33.32 9.59
C HIS A 165 -8.69 34.70 9.12
N GLU A 166 -8.40 35.60 10.07
CA GLU A 166 -7.90 36.96 9.79
C GLU A 166 -8.80 37.79 8.82
N GLY A 167 -10.12 37.63 8.96
CA GLY A 167 -11.11 38.33 8.14
C GLY A 167 -11.29 37.79 6.72
N LYS A 168 -10.61 36.68 6.38
CA LYS A 168 -10.77 35.96 5.11
C LYS A 168 -11.22 34.54 5.37
N LYS A 169 -12.03 33.98 4.47
CA LYS A 169 -12.31 32.55 4.49
C LYS A 169 -11.16 31.80 3.82
N GLU A 170 -10.53 30.89 4.56
CA GLU A 170 -9.44 30.05 4.09
C GLU A 170 -9.95 28.66 3.71
N ASP A 171 -9.28 28.05 2.75
CA ASP A 171 -9.54 26.67 2.34
C ASP A 171 -8.79 25.71 3.28
N CYS A 172 -9.47 24.63 3.67
CA CYS A 172 -8.90 23.54 4.45
C CYS A 172 -8.88 22.23 3.67
N TYR A 173 -8.10 21.28 4.15
CA TYR A 173 -8.28 19.87 3.81
C TYR A 173 -8.97 19.17 4.96
N LEU A 174 -9.93 18.29 4.70
CA LEU A 174 -10.27 17.28 5.70
C LEU A 174 -9.27 16.13 5.57
N MET A 175 -8.61 15.79 6.67
CA MET A 175 -7.69 14.65 6.71
C MET A 175 -8.15 13.62 7.74
N GLU A 176 -7.98 12.35 7.42
CA GLU A 176 -8.42 11.21 8.23
C GLU A 176 -7.27 10.21 8.40
N TYR A 177 -7.13 9.69 9.61
CA TYR A 177 -6.37 8.48 9.91
C TYR A 177 -7.35 7.42 10.39
N ARG A 178 -7.32 6.24 9.78
CA ARG A 178 -8.14 5.10 10.24
C ARG A 178 -7.26 4.03 10.85
N TYR A 179 -7.69 3.39 11.92
CA TYR A 179 -6.81 2.44 12.62
C TYR A 179 -6.68 1.09 11.90
N ASP A 180 -7.78 0.60 11.34
CA ASP A 180 -7.86 -0.79 10.89
C ASP A 180 -7.75 -0.91 9.34
N ASP A 181 -8.00 0.17 8.61
CA ASP A 181 -8.13 0.22 7.15
C ASP A 181 -7.46 1.48 6.55
N ASN A 182 -6.44 2.06 7.19
CA ASN A 182 -5.78 3.28 6.68
C ASN A 182 -5.17 3.10 5.28
N ALA A 183 -4.59 1.92 5.03
CA ALA A 183 -3.95 1.58 3.77
C ALA A 183 -4.97 1.47 2.63
N THR A 184 -6.20 1.06 2.97
CA THR A 184 -7.30 0.82 2.04
C THR A 184 -8.38 1.91 2.11
N ASN A 185 -8.10 3.04 2.77
CA ASN A 185 -9.06 4.11 3.00
C ASN A 185 -9.73 4.58 1.70
N VAL A 186 -10.99 4.20 1.52
CA VAL A 186 -11.78 4.45 0.30
C VAL A 186 -12.07 5.94 0.09
N LYS A 187 -12.23 6.73 1.17
CA LYS A 187 -12.46 8.18 1.06
C LYS A 187 -11.21 8.87 0.53
N ALA A 188 -10.04 8.47 1.04
CA ALA A 188 -8.77 8.97 0.55
C ALA A 188 -8.55 8.58 -0.92
N MET A 189 -8.85 7.34 -1.30
CA MET A 189 -8.70 6.95 -2.70
C MET A 189 -9.66 7.69 -3.62
N LYS A 190 -10.94 7.84 -3.22
CA LYS A 190 -11.91 8.67 -3.92
C LYS A 190 -11.36 10.08 -4.16
N TYR A 191 -10.89 10.74 -3.09
CA TYR A 191 -10.30 12.06 -3.17
C TYR A 191 -9.15 12.11 -4.18
N LEU A 192 -8.21 11.15 -4.11
CA LEU A 192 -7.07 11.12 -5.03
C LEU A 192 -7.49 10.95 -6.49
N ILE A 193 -8.50 10.12 -6.79
CA ILE A 193 -9.00 9.93 -8.16
C ILE A 193 -9.60 11.24 -8.67
N GLU A 194 -10.53 11.84 -7.93
CA GLU A 194 -11.22 13.07 -8.35
C GLU A 194 -10.25 14.27 -8.41
N HIS A 195 -9.23 14.29 -7.54
CA HIS A 195 -8.21 15.34 -7.51
C HIS A 195 -7.21 15.27 -8.67
N TYR A 196 -6.75 14.08 -9.06
CA TYR A 196 -5.76 13.93 -10.12
C TYR A 196 -6.37 13.77 -11.52
N PHE A 197 -7.66 13.45 -11.60
CA PHE A 197 -8.36 13.22 -12.85
C PHE A 197 -9.63 14.09 -12.90
N ASP A 198 -9.47 15.40 -13.20
CA ASP A 198 -10.51 16.44 -13.17
C ASP A 198 -11.86 16.08 -13.84
N ASN A 199 -11.86 15.17 -14.82
CA ASN A 199 -13.06 14.74 -15.54
C ASN A 199 -13.64 13.40 -15.06
N PHE A 200 -13.08 12.82 -14.00
CA PHE A 200 -13.50 11.55 -13.44
C PHE A 200 -14.25 11.78 -12.12
N LYS A 201 -15.56 11.54 -12.13
CA LYS A 201 -16.39 11.61 -10.93
C LYS A 201 -16.55 10.21 -10.34
N VAL A 202 -16.39 10.08 -9.02
CA VAL A 202 -16.55 8.81 -8.30
C VAL A 202 -17.93 8.77 -7.65
N ASP A 203 -18.85 8.03 -8.29
CA ASP A 203 -20.20 7.78 -7.79
C ASP A 203 -20.26 6.53 -6.89
N SER A 204 -19.42 5.51 -7.15
CA SER A 204 -19.22 4.36 -6.26
C SER A 204 -17.75 3.93 -6.24
N ILE A 205 -17.29 3.42 -5.09
CA ILE A 205 -15.95 2.88 -4.92
C ILE A 205 -15.98 1.73 -3.90
N GLU A 206 -15.36 0.62 -4.24
CA GLU A 206 -15.16 -0.51 -3.34
C GLU A 206 -13.78 -1.11 -3.52
N ILE A 207 -13.24 -1.71 -2.46
CA ILE A 207 -11.97 -2.43 -2.51
C ILE A 207 -12.24 -3.83 -3.08
N ILE A 208 -11.49 -4.23 -4.10
CA ILE A 208 -11.59 -5.58 -4.69
C ILE A 208 -10.38 -6.46 -4.38
N GLY A 209 -9.27 -5.86 -3.96
CA GLY A 209 -8.08 -6.59 -3.58
C GLY A 209 -7.02 -5.68 -3.00
N SER A 210 -6.19 -6.23 -2.12
CA SER A 210 -5.05 -5.52 -1.53
C SER A 210 -3.91 -6.50 -1.37
N GLY A 211 -2.79 -6.20 -2.01
CA GLY A 211 -1.51 -6.86 -1.79
C GLY A 211 -0.66 -6.06 -0.81
N TYR A 212 0.63 -6.41 -0.74
CA TYR A 212 1.56 -5.78 0.22
C TYR A 212 1.76 -4.29 0.04
N ASP A 213 1.90 -3.83 -1.21
CA ASP A 213 2.22 -2.45 -1.55
C ASP A 213 1.15 -1.79 -2.44
N SER A 214 0.12 -2.54 -2.81
CA SER A 214 -0.87 -2.17 -3.83
C SER A 214 -2.28 -2.43 -3.35
N VAL A 215 -3.19 -1.47 -3.58
CA VAL A 215 -4.62 -1.66 -3.35
C VAL A 215 -5.35 -1.43 -4.67
N ALA A 216 -6.29 -2.32 -5.01
CA ALA A 216 -7.15 -2.25 -6.18
C ALA A 216 -8.59 -1.95 -5.76
N TYR A 217 -9.23 -1.06 -6.51
CA TYR A 217 -10.55 -0.54 -6.28
C TYR A 217 -11.40 -0.69 -7.53
N LEU A 218 -12.62 -1.21 -7.39
CA LEU A 218 -13.64 -1.10 -8.42
C LEU A 218 -14.38 0.23 -8.23
N VAL A 219 -14.38 1.04 -9.28
CA VAL A 219 -14.91 2.40 -9.28
C VAL A 219 -16.00 2.50 -10.34
N ASN A 220 -17.16 3.03 -9.93
CA ASN A 220 -18.36 3.18 -10.75
C ASN A 220 -18.83 1.87 -11.43
N ASN A 221 -18.47 0.70 -10.85
CA ASN A 221 -18.74 -0.64 -11.41
C ASN A 221 -18.19 -0.87 -12.84
N GLU A 222 -17.22 -0.06 -13.26
CA GLU A 222 -16.70 -0.05 -14.63
C GLU A 222 -15.16 0.01 -14.69
N TYR A 223 -14.51 0.72 -13.76
CA TYR A 223 -13.08 0.96 -13.80
C TYR A 223 -12.38 0.29 -12.63
N ILE A 224 -11.21 -0.30 -12.89
CA ILE A 224 -10.25 -0.68 -11.87
C ILE A 224 -9.27 0.46 -11.70
N PHE A 225 -9.19 1.00 -10.50
CA PHE A 225 -8.10 1.88 -10.08
C PHE A 225 -7.20 1.13 -9.12
N LYS A 226 -5.90 1.24 -9.30
CA LYS A 226 -4.92 0.70 -8.36
C LYS A 226 -3.90 1.74 -7.96
N THR A 227 -3.48 1.66 -6.71
CA THR A 227 -2.55 2.61 -6.08
C THR A 227 -1.38 1.89 -5.46
N LYS A 228 -0.17 2.44 -5.63
CA LYS A 228 1.03 2.09 -4.89
C LYS A 228 1.51 3.31 -4.11
N PHE A 229 1.61 3.17 -2.79
CA PHE A 229 2.33 4.11 -1.94
C PHE A 229 3.74 3.57 -1.77
N SER A 230 4.73 4.15 -2.45
CA SER A 230 6.10 3.65 -2.39
C SER A 230 7.07 4.71 -1.88
N THR A 231 7.95 4.30 -0.98
CA THR A 231 9.19 5.02 -0.68
C THR A 231 10.33 4.64 -1.64
N ASN A 232 10.13 3.61 -2.47
CA ASN A 232 11.14 3.03 -3.34
C ASN A 232 10.90 3.38 -4.81
N LYS A 233 11.71 4.30 -5.34
CA LYS A 233 11.65 4.77 -6.73
C LYS A 233 11.70 3.67 -7.80
N LYS A 234 12.29 2.50 -7.49
CA LYS A 234 12.43 1.39 -8.44
C LYS A 234 11.14 0.58 -8.65
N LYS A 235 10.13 0.72 -7.79
CA LYS A 235 8.89 -0.10 -7.80
C LYS A 235 7.62 0.69 -8.14
N GLY A 236 7.74 1.80 -8.87
CA GLY A 236 6.59 2.58 -9.33
C GLY A 236 5.83 1.91 -10.49
N TYR A 237 4.60 2.36 -10.75
CA TYR A 237 3.78 1.87 -11.87
C TYR A 237 4.27 2.31 -13.27
N ALA A 238 5.41 3.02 -13.36
CA ALA A 238 5.98 3.44 -14.64
C ALA A 238 6.35 2.25 -15.54
N LYS A 239 7.05 1.25 -14.99
CA LYS A 239 7.43 0.02 -15.71
C LYS A 239 6.18 -0.70 -16.20
N GLU A 240 5.24 -0.93 -15.29
CA GLU A 240 4.00 -1.65 -15.59
C GLU A 240 3.18 -0.94 -16.67
N LYS A 241 3.03 0.39 -16.60
CA LYS A 241 2.34 1.17 -17.64
C LYS A 241 3.04 1.04 -19.00
N ALA A 242 4.37 1.08 -19.04
CA ALA A 242 5.13 0.90 -20.28
C ALA A 242 4.86 -0.47 -20.92
N ILE A 243 4.83 -1.52 -20.10
CA ILE A 243 4.50 -2.89 -20.54
C ILE A 243 3.06 -2.98 -21.05
N TYR A 244 2.07 -2.42 -20.35
CA TYR A 244 0.69 -2.39 -20.84
C TYR A 244 0.58 -1.69 -22.19
N ASN A 245 1.20 -0.53 -22.36
CA ASN A 245 1.20 0.19 -23.63
C ASN A 245 1.83 -0.63 -24.75
N PHE A 246 2.97 -1.27 -24.45
CA PHE A 246 3.68 -2.14 -25.40
C PHE A 246 2.82 -3.34 -25.82
N LEU A 247 2.20 -4.04 -24.87
CA LEU A 247 1.36 -5.20 -25.14
C LEU A 247 0.11 -4.82 -25.94
N ASN A 248 -0.63 -3.79 -25.52
CA ASN A 248 -1.84 -3.35 -26.24
C ASN A 248 -1.53 -2.81 -27.66
N THR A 249 -0.29 -2.44 -27.94
CA THR A 249 0.14 -1.98 -29.28
C THR A 249 0.63 -3.12 -30.16
N ASN A 250 1.39 -4.07 -29.60
CA ASN A 250 2.16 -5.04 -30.38
C ASN A 250 1.64 -6.49 -30.30
N LEU A 251 0.81 -6.82 -29.31
CA LEU A 251 0.29 -8.18 -29.16
C LEU A 251 -1.04 -8.35 -29.92
N GLU A 252 -1.01 -9.13 -31.00
CA GLU A 252 -2.20 -9.49 -31.76
C GLU A 252 -2.96 -10.64 -31.08
N THR A 253 -3.87 -10.33 -30.16
CA THR A 253 -4.67 -11.35 -29.44
C THR A 253 -6.11 -10.88 -29.18
N ASN A 254 -7.03 -11.84 -29.02
CA ASN A 254 -8.39 -11.57 -28.55
C ASN A 254 -8.49 -11.53 -27.02
N VAL A 255 -7.45 -11.99 -26.31
CA VAL A 255 -7.38 -11.95 -24.85
C VAL A 255 -7.15 -10.51 -24.41
N LYS A 256 -8.03 -9.98 -23.56
CA LYS A 256 -7.93 -8.60 -23.09
C LYS A 256 -6.79 -8.47 -22.07
N ILE A 257 -6.08 -7.36 -22.16
CA ILE A 257 -5.04 -6.93 -21.21
C ILE A 257 -5.46 -5.55 -20.70
N PRO A 258 -5.18 -5.19 -19.43
CA PRO A 258 -5.45 -3.84 -18.94
C PRO A 258 -4.90 -2.78 -19.89
N ASN A 259 -5.76 -1.87 -20.33
CA ASN A 259 -5.38 -0.72 -21.14
C ASN A 259 -5.51 0.53 -20.28
N ILE A 260 -4.37 1.11 -19.90
CA ILE A 260 -4.32 2.22 -18.95
C ILE A 260 -4.92 3.49 -19.58
N GLU A 261 -6.08 3.91 -19.08
CA GLU A 261 -6.77 5.13 -19.49
C GLU A 261 -6.43 6.32 -18.58
N TYR A 262 -6.20 6.06 -17.29
CA TYR A 262 -5.86 7.06 -16.28
C TYR A 262 -4.54 6.71 -15.61
N SER A 263 -3.66 7.69 -15.44
CA SER A 263 -2.40 7.45 -14.72
C SER A 263 -1.88 8.71 -14.07
N TYR A 264 -1.45 8.59 -12.82
CA TYR A 264 -0.67 9.61 -12.11
C TYR A 264 0.55 8.91 -11.51
N ILE A 265 1.76 9.39 -11.82
CA ILE A 265 3.00 8.75 -11.37
C ILE A 265 3.92 9.82 -10.79
N SER A 266 4.28 9.66 -9.52
CA SER A 266 5.21 10.52 -8.78
C SER A 266 6.14 9.66 -7.91
N ASP A 267 7.14 10.31 -7.30
CA ASP A 267 8.07 9.66 -6.36
C ASP A 267 7.39 9.11 -5.09
N GLU A 268 6.23 9.64 -4.70
CA GLU A 268 5.55 9.30 -3.43
C GLU A 268 4.26 8.49 -3.63
N LEU A 269 3.63 8.63 -4.79
CA LEU A 269 2.33 8.05 -5.13
C LEU A 269 2.27 7.69 -6.61
N SER A 270 1.78 6.49 -6.91
CA SER A 270 1.44 6.08 -8.27
C SER A 270 0.02 5.52 -8.31
N ILE A 271 -0.78 5.97 -9.27
CA ILE A 271 -2.15 5.52 -9.53
C ILE A 271 -2.26 5.12 -11.01
N LEU A 272 -2.82 3.95 -11.28
CA LEU A 272 -3.25 3.52 -12.61
C LEU A 272 -4.76 3.25 -12.60
N GLY A 273 -5.46 3.63 -13.66
CA GLY A 273 -6.88 3.36 -13.86
C GLY A 273 -7.15 2.83 -15.26
N TYR A 274 -7.94 1.77 -15.37
CA TYR A 274 -8.32 1.13 -16.62
C TYR A 274 -9.70 0.51 -16.52
N LYS A 275 -10.35 0.22 -17.65
CA LYS A 275 -11.64 -0.47 -17.65
C LYS A 275 -11.51 -1.89 -17.16
N GLU A 276 -12.42 -2.30 -16.29
CA GLU A 276 -12.48 -3.66 -15.78
C GLU A 276 -12.66 -4.66 -16.93
N ILE A 277 -11.83 -5.71 -16.89
CA ILE A 277 -11.98 -6.86 -17.77
C ILE A 277 -12.94 -7.82 -17.10
N LYS A 278 -14.16 -7.93 -17.65
CA LYS A 278 -15.18 -8.85 -17.14
C LYS A 278 -14.80 -10.31 -17.44
N GLY A 279 -14.91 -11.16 -16.44
CA GLY A 279 -14.74 -12.61 -16.53
C GLY A 279 -14.79 -13.25 -15.14
N THR A 280 -14.72 -14.57 -15.10
CA THR A 280 -14.59 -15.35 -13.86
C THR A 280 -13.14 -15.81 -13.73
N PHE A 281 -12.52 -15.63 -12.56
CA PHE A 281 -11.16 -16.13 -12.34
C PHE A 281 -11.09 -17.65 -12.53
N LEU A 282 -10.02 -18.13 -13.16
CA LEU A 282 -9.72 -19.55 -13.23
C LEU A 282 -9.38 -20.05 -11.83
N THR A 283 -9.98 -21.17 -11.42
CA THR A 283 -9.66 -21.87 -10.18
C THR A 283 -9.61 -23.37 -10.43
N PRO A 284 -8.94 -24.16 -9.57
CA PRO A 284 -8.97 -25.62 -9.66
C PRO A 284 -10.40 -26.18 -9.63
N GLU A 285 -11.28 -25.59 -8.82
CA GLU A 285 -12.69 -25.96 -8.75
C GLU A 285 -13.39 -25.76 -10.10
N ILE A 286 -13.30 -24.55 -10.69
CA ILE A 286 -13.94 -24.26 -11.98
C ILE A 286 -13.38 -25.18 -13.07
N TYR A 287 -12.05 -25.32 -13.13
CA TYR A 287 -11.38 -26.20 -14.10
C TYR A 287 -11.84 -27.66 -13.99
N SER A 288 -12.00 -28.18 -12.77
CA SER A 288 -12.46 -29.55 -12.53
C SER A 288 -13.89 -29.85 -13.03
N THR A 289 -14.72 -28.80 -13.17
CA THR A 289 -16.10 -28.94 -13.68
C THR A 289 -16.19 -28.88 -15.21
N MET A 290 -15.11 -28.49 -15.90
CA MET A 290 -15.07 -28.39 -17.35
C MET A 290 -15.04 -29.77 -18.01
N SER A 291 -15.63 -29.87 -19.20
CA SER A 291 -15.43 -31.01 -20.09
C SER A 291 -14.00 -31.08 -20.60
N GLU A 292 -13.56 -32.27 -21.03
CA GLU A 292 -12.23 -32.47 -21.64
C GLU A 292 -12.00 -31.56 -22.87
N GLU A 293 -13.06 -31.25 -23.62
CA GLU A 293 -12.99 -30.33 -24.76
C GLU A 293 -12.71 -28.89 -24.30
N GLU A 294 -13.44 -28.40 -23.29
CA GLU A 294 -13.25 -27.07 -22.71
C GLU A 294 -11.85 -26.92 -22.09
N GLN A 295 -11.40 -27.90 -21.31
CA GLN A 295 -10.05 -27.91 -20.74
C GLN A 295 -8.98 -27.83 -21.83
N ASN A 296 -9.14 -28.59 -22.92
CA ASN A 296 -8.21 -28.56 -24.04
C ASN A 296 -8.22 -27.23 -24.80
N LEU A 297 -9.38 -26.59 -24.94
CA LEU A 297 -9.48 -25.25 -25.55
C LEU A 297 -8.81 -24.19 -24.68
N LEU A 298 -9.04 -24.22 -23.36
CA LEU A 298 -8.41 -23.29 -22.42
C LEU A 298 -6.88 -23.43 -22.44
N LYS A 299 -6.35 -24.66 -22.36
CA LYS A 299 -4.90 -24.92 -22.45
C LYS A 299 -4.30 -24.38 -23.76
N ARG A 300 -5.03 -24.50 -24.88
CA ARG A 300 -4.62 -23.94 -26.17
C ARG A 300 -4.59 -22.42 -26.17
N ASP A 301 -5.59 -21.78 -25.56
CA ASP A 301 -5.65 -20.33 -25.46
C ASP A 301 -4.46 -19.79 -24.65
N ILE A 302 -4.17 -20.39 -23.48
CA ILE A 302 -3.04 -20.04 -22.63
C ILE A 302 -1.71 -20.24 -23.38
N ALA A 303 -1.49 -21.42 -23.95
CA ALA A 303 -0.27 -21.71 -24.70
C ALA A 303 -0.06 -20.76 -25.90
N SER A 304 -1.15 -20.41 -26.60
CA SER A 304 -1.09 -19.46 -27.72
C SER A 304 -0.80 -18.04 -27.25
N PHE A 305 -1.37 -17.61 -26.14
CA PHE A 305 -1.09 -16.30 -25.55
C PHE A 305 0.38 -16.17 -25.18
N LEU A 306 0.89 -17.10 -24.35
CA LEU A 306 2.28 -17.10 -23.89
C LEU A 306 3.26 -17.11 -25.08
N ARG A 307 3.02 -17.96 -26.09
CA ARG A 307 3.89 -18.01 -27.28
C ARG A 307 3.91 -16.70 -28.05
N GLN A 308 2.78 -16.03 -28.19
CA GLN A 308 2.70 -14.75 -28.90
C GLN A 308 3.42 -13.66 -28.10
N MET A 309 3.18 -13.57 -26.78
CA MET A 309 3.84 -12.60 -25.91
C MET A 309 5.36 -12.81 -25.85
N HIS A 310 5.82 -14.04 -25.62
CA HIS A 310 7.24 -14.41 -25.58
C HIS A 310 7.96 -14.24 -26.94
N GLY A 311 7.19 -14.09 -28.02
CA GLY A 311 7.68 -13.90 -29.38
C GLY A 311 7.79 -12.44 -29.82
N LEU A 312 7.37 -11.48 -28.99
CA LEU A 312 7.42 -10.06 -29.33
C LEU A 312 8.86 -9.52 -29.34
N ASP A 313 9.13 -8.60 -30.27
CA ASP A 313 10.37 -7.80 -30.27
C ASP A 313 10.29 -6.74 -29.17
N TYR A 314 11.02 -6.96 -28.08
CA TYR A 314 11.00 -6.12 -26.89
C TYR A 314 12.00 -4.95 -26.92
N THR A 315 12.57 -4.61 -28.08
CA THR A 315 13.58 -3.54 -28.21
C THR A 315 13.13 -2.22 -27.53
N ASP A 316 11.85 -1.86 -27.66
CA ASP A 316 11.28 -0.62 -27.11
C ASP A 316 11.08 -0.61 -25.58
N ILE A 317 11.20 -1.77 -24.92
CA ILE A 317 11.05 -1.92 -23.46
C ILE A 317 12.25 -2.67 -22.85
N SER A 318 13.40 -2.66 -23.51
CA SER A 318 14.61 -3.38 -23.09
C SER A 318 15.12 -2.99 -21.70
N GLU A 319 14.80 -1.78 -21.22
CA GLU A 319 15.07 -1.31 -19.87
C GLU A 319 14.26 -2.03 -18.78
N CYS A 320 13.18 -2.73 -19.14
CA CYS A 320 12.35 -3.52 -18.23
C CYS A 320 12.96 -4.91 -17.93
N THR A 321 14.27 -5.08 -18.12
CA THR A 321 14.99 -6.34 -17.88
C THR A 321 15.06 -6.66 -16.38
N ILE A 322 14.78 -7.92 -16.04
CA ILE A 322 14.84 -8.48 -14.69
C ILE A 322 15.84 -9.63 -14.70
N ASP A 323 16.73 -9.66 -13.72
CA ASP A 323 17.67 -10.76 -13.51
C ASP A 323 17.35 -11.44 -12.17
N ASN A 324 16.56 -12.50 -12.22
CA ASN A 324 16.13 -13.23 -11.03
C ASN A 324 17.31 -13.84 -10.27
N LYS A 325 18.29 -14.42 -10.98
CA LYS A 325 19.47 -15.00 -10.33
C LYS A 325 20.27 -13.93 -9.60
N GLN A 326 20.47 -12.76 -10.22
CA GLN A 326 21.14 -11.64 -9.56
C GLN A 326 20.35 -11.09 -8.38
N ASN A 327 19.02 -10.97 -8.48
CA ASN A 327 18.17 -10.54 -7.37
C ASN A 327 18.34 -11.47 -6.16
N VAL A 328 18.30 -12.79 -6.36
CA VAL A 328 18.49 -13.78 -5.29
C VAL A 328 19.89 -13.65 -4.67
N LEU A 329 20.94 -13.41 -5.47
CA LEU A 329 22.30 -13.20 -4.95
C LEU A 329 22.41 -11.95 -4.06
N GLU A 330 21.76 -10.85 -4.43
CA GLU A 330 21.71 -9.63 -3.61
C GLU A 330 20.91 -9.82 -2.32
N GLU A 331 19.81 -10.58 -2.41
CA GLU A 331 18.97 -10.93 -1.27
C GLU A 331 19.69 -11.85 -0.28
N TYR A 332 20.48 -12.78 -0.78
CA TYR A 332 21.37 -13.61 0.04
C TYR A 332 22.41 -12.76 0.78
N ILE A 333 23.03 -11.76 0.14
CA ILE A 333 23.95 -10.83 0.82
C ILE A 333 23.22 -10.10 1.96
N LEU A 334 22.04 -9.55 1.70
CA LEU A 334 21.23 -8.88 2.72
C LEU A 334 20.91 -9.82 3.90
N LEU A 335 20.53 -11.06 3.62
CA LEU A 335 20.26 -12.06 4.64
C LEU A 335 21.51 -12.36 5.49
N ARG A 336 22.69 -12.49 4.85
CA ARG A 336 24.00 -12.73 5.50
C ARG A 336 24.42 -11.57 6.40
N GLU A 337 24.12 -10.34 6.02
CA GLU A 337 24.46 -9.13 6.77
C GLU A 337 23.50 -8.81 7.92
N THR A 338 22.34 -9.49 7.98
CA THR A 338 21.27 -9.19 8.95
C THR A 338 21.10 -10.32 9.96
N ILE A 339 20.22 -11.28 9.68
CA ILE A 339 19.78 -12.27 10.66
C ILE A 339 20.49 -13.62 10.54
N TYR A 340 21.35 -13.82 9.53
CA TYR A 340 21.93 -15.14 9.24
C TYR A 340 22.61 -15.79 10.45
N ASN A 341 23.29 -15.03 11.29
CA ASN A 341 23.97 -15.57 12.47
C ASN A 341 22.97 -16.10 13.52
N ASP A 342 21.76 -15.55 13.56
CA ASP A 342 20.67 -15.92 14.48
C ASP A 342 19.84 -17.11 13.96
N LEU A 343 20.10 -17.55 12.72
CA LEU A 343 19.49 -18.76 12.16
C LEU A 343 20.09 -20.02 12.81
N THR A 344 19.25 -21.04 12.91
CA THR A 344 19.63 -22.40 13.32
C THR A 344 20.53 -23.04 12.27
N ASP A 345 21.25 -24.09 12.65
CA ASP A 345 22.11 -24.83 11.71
C ASP A 345 21.30 -25.45 10.57
N ILE A 346 20.07 -25.93 10.84
CA ILE A 346 19.15 -26.46 9.82
C ILE A 346 18.76 -25.38 8.79
N GLU A 347 18.45 -24.18 9.27
CA GLU A 347 18.10 -23.05 8.39
C GLU A 347 19.30 -22.60 7.55
N LYS A 348 20.50 -22.58 8.14
CA LYS A 348 21.75 -22.27 7.43
C LYS A 348 22.05 -23.32 6.36
N ASP A 349 21.96 -24.60 6.71
CA ASP A 349 22.21 -25.71 5.78
C ASP A 349 21.24 -25.68 4.59
N TYR A 350 19.95 -25.37 4.84
CA TYR A 350 18.96 -25.18 3.78
C TYR A 350 19.34 -24.05 2.82
N ILE A 351 19.68 -22.88 3.37
CA ILE A 351 20.06 -21.70 2.58
C ILE A 351 21.33 -21.96 1.78
N GLU A 352 22.38 -22.51 2.39
CA GLU A 352 23.65 -22.74 1.71
C GLU A 352 23.52 -23.84 0.64
N SER A 353 22.73 -24.90 0.89
CA SER A 353 22.39 -25.92 -0.11
C SER A 353 21.65 -25.33 -1.31
N PHE A 354 20.66 -24.47 -1.06
CA PHE A 354 19.96 -23.74 -2.13
C PHE A 354 20.94 -22.87 -2.93
N MET A 355 21.84 -22.13 -2.27
CA MET A 355 22.83 -21.30 -2.96
C MET A 355 23.81 -22.11 -3.81
N GLU A 356 24.24 -23.29 -3.35
CA GLU A 356 25.05 -24.21 -4.16
C GLU A 356 24.30 -24.63 -5.43
N ARG A 357 23.02 -25.00 -5.29
CA ARG A 357 22.16 -25.38 -6.41
C ARG A 357 21.95 -24.23 -7.40
N LEU A 358 21.62 -23.03 -6.91
CA LEU A 358 21.44 -21.83 -7.73
C LEU A 358 22.70 -21.50 -8.55
N ASN A 359 23.88 -21.67 -7.94
CA ASN A 359 25.15 -21.45 -8.62
C ASN A 359 25.47 -22.51 -9.67
N ALA A 360 25.05 -23.77 -9.45
CA ALA A 360 25.31 -24.89 -10.35
C ALA A 360 24.36 -24.98 -11.55
N THR A 361 23.13 -24.47 -11.43
CA THR A 361 22.14 -24.55 -12.51
C THR A 361 22.44 -23.61 -13.68
N THR A 362 21.96 -23.98 -14.87
CA THR A 362 22.06 -23.21 -16.12
C THR A 362 20.71 -22.71 -16.63
N VAL A 363 19.61 -22.96 -15.89
CA VAL A 363 18.25 -22.59 -16.36
C VAL A 363 18.07 -21.07 -16.53
N PHE A 364 18.86 -20.26 -15.81
CA PHE A 364 18.84 -18.79 -15.90
C PHE A 364 19.70 -18.19 -17.03
N GLU A 365 20.47 -19.03 -17.75
CA GLU A 365 21.37 -18.61 -18.84
C GLU A 365 20.70 -18.71 -20.23
N GLY A 366 19.41 -19.10 -20.25
CA GLY A 366 18.65 -19.37 -21.46
C GLY A 366 18.13 -18.12 -22.17
N LYS A 367 17.11 -18.34 -23.01
CA LYS A 367 16.44 -17.26 -23.74
C LYS A 367 15.71 -16.35 -22.75
N LYS A 368 15.82 -15.05 -22.98
CA LYS A 368 15.01 -14.02 -22.32
C LYS A 368 13.92 -13.53 -23.27
N CYS A 369 12.76 -13.22 -22.73
CA CYS A 369 11.65 -12.59 -23.45
C CYS A 369 10.77 -11.78 -22.49
N LEU A 370 9.79 -11.05 -23.03
CA LEU A 370 8.76 -10.44 -22.20
C LEU A 370 7.88 -11.54 -21.59
N CYS A 371 7.87 -11.64 -20.27
CA CYS A 371 7.02 -12.55 -19.50
C CYS A 371 6.11 -11.78 -18.56
N HIS A 372 4.98 -12.39 -18.19
CA HIS A 372 4.07 -11.89 -17.17
C HIS A 372 4.73 -11.89 -15.79
N ASN A 373 5.54 -12.91 -15.50
CA ASN A 373 6.31 -13.13 -14.27
C ASN A 373 5.46 -13.31 -12.99
N ASP A 374 4.15 -13.53 -13.16
CA ASP A 374 3.19 -13.82 -12.08
C ASP A 374 1.97 -14.55 -12.66
N PHE A 375 2.24 -15.54 -13.51
CA PHE A 375 1.23 -16.15 -14.38
C PHE A 375 0.49 -17.30 -13.68
N SER A 376 -0.31 -16.96 -12.68
CA SER A 376 -1.10 -17.85 -11.82
C SER A 376 -2.57 -17.90 -12.21
N CYS A 377 -3.31 -18.92 -11.74
CA CYS A 377 -4.73 -19.09 -12.10
C CYS A 377 -5.60 -17.87 -11.71
N ASN A 378 -5.33 -17.24 -10.57
CA ASN A 378 -6.04 -16.05 -10.09
C ASN A 378 -5.79 -14.78 -10.92
N HIS A 379 -4.94 -14.82 -11.95
CA HIS A 379 -4.75 -13.73 -12.93
C HIS A 379 -5.38 -14.00 -14.29
N LEU A 380 -5.97 -15.18 -14.48
CA LEU A 380 -6.62 -15.61 -15.72
C LEU A 380 -8.14 -15.48 -15.60
N LEU A 381 -8.74 -14.74 -16.52
CA LEU A 381 -10.19 -14.53 -16.58
C LEU A 381 -10.81 -15.35 -17.70
N LEU A 382 -11.90 -16.04 -17.38
CA LEU A 382 -12.70 -16.85 -18.29
C LEU A 382 -13.99 -16.13 -18.70
N ASP A 383 -14.40 -16.34 -19.95
CA ASP A 383 -15.75 -15.96 -20.40
C ASP A 383 -16.81 -17.00 -20.01
N GLY A 384 -18.07 -16.74 -20.37
CA GLY A 384 -19.19 -17.65 -20.09
C GLY A 384 -19.14 -19.02 -20.80
N ASN A 385 -18.15 -19.25 -21.68
CA ASN A 385 -17.90 -20.52 -22.34
C ASN A 385 -16.58 -21.16 -21.87
N ASN A 386 -16.06 -20.77 -20.71
CA ASN A 386 -14.81 -21.27 -20.12
C ASN A 386 -13.56 -21.00 -20.99
N ARG A 387 -13.58 -19.98 -21.86
CA ARG A 387 -12.44 -19.58 -22.70
C ARG A 387 -11.67 -18.45 -22.05
N LEU A 388 -10.35 -18.42 -22.26
CA LEU A 388 -9.51 -17.32 -21.77
C LEU A 388 -9.92 -16.02 -22.47
N THR A 389 -10.40 -15.05 -21.67
CA THR A 389 -10.91 -13.76 -22.17
C THR A 389 -10.10 -12.58 -21.68
N GLY A 390 -9.37 -12.73 -20.57
CA GLY A 390 -8.57 -11.67 -19.98
C GLY A 390 -7.41 -12.19 -19.16
N ILE A 391 -6.35 -11.38 -19.08
CA ILE A 391 -5.22 -11.59 -18.17
C ILE A 391 -4.92 -10.26 -17.48
N ILE A 392 -4.71 -10.28 -16.17
CA ILE A 392 -4.49 -9.08 -15.35
C ILE A 392 -3.23 -9.22 -14.49
N ASP A 393 -2.86 -8.12 -13.84
CA ASP A 393 -1.75 -8.05 -12.87
C ASP A 393 -0.33 -8.21 -13.44
N PHE A 394 0.02 -7.38 -14.42
CA PHE A 394 1.36 -7.31 -15.01
C PHE A 394 2.36 -6.51 -14.14
N GLY A 395 2.16 -6.49 -12.80
CA GLY A 395 2.99 -5.72 -11.87
C GLY A 395 4.46 -6.17 -11.88
N ASP A 396 4.66 -7.48 -11.97
CA ASP A 396 5.99 -8.11 -11.94
C ASP A 396 6.56 -8.43 -13.32
N SER A 397 5.82 -8.13 -14.39
CA SER A 397 6.23 -8.37 -15.76
C SER A 397 7.53 -7.65 -16.14
N GLY A 398 8.27 -8.23 -17.07
CA GLY A 398 9.54 -7.71 -17.55
C GLY A 398 10.23 -8.64 -18.54
N ILE A 399 11.43 -8.25 -18.97
CA ILE A 399 12.26 -9.07 -19.84
C ILE A 399 13.09 -10.02 -18.97
N ILE A 400 12.75 -11.30 -19.00
CA ILE A 400 13.20 -12.29 -18.03
C ILE A 400 13.28 -13.68 -18.68
N ASP A 401 13.74 -14.69 -17.92
CA ASP A 401 13.80 -16.09 -18.33
C ASP A 401 12.48 -16.60 -18.90
N GLU A 402 12.52 -17.23 -20.08
CA GLU A 402 11.30 -17.71 -20.76
C GLU A 402 10.50 -18.75 -19.96
N TYR A 403 11.11 -19.35 -18.94
CA TYR A 403 10.49 -20.33 -18.06
C TYR A 403 9.59 -19.70 -16.98
N CYS A 404 9.70 -18.39 -16.74
CA CYS A 404 9.06 -17.75 -15.58
C CYS A 404 7.53 -17.86 -15.59
N ASP A 405 6.90 -17.73 -16.75
CA ASP A 405 5.43 -17.82 -16.87
C ASP A 405 4.87 -19.24 -16.71
N PHE A 406 5.73 -20.24 -16.44
CA PHE A 406 5.32 -21.61 -16.22
C PHE A 406 5.45 -22.06 -14.76
N ILE A 407 5.97 -21.22 -13.85
CA ILE A 407 6.15 -21.56 -12.42
C ILE A 407 4.82 -22.03 -11.82
N TYR A 408 3.81 -21.15 -11.77
CA TYR A 408 2.52 -21.45 -11.16
C TYR A 408 1.73 -22.51 -11.93
N LEU A 409 1.88 -22.56 -13.26
CA LEU A 409 1.24 -23.59 -14.08
C LEU A 409 1.75 -25.01 -13.76
N LEU A 410 2.99 -25.14 -13.30
CA LEU A 410 3.62 -26.40 -12.93
C LEU A 410 3.51 -26.72 -11.44
N GLU A 411 3.09 -25.75 -10.62
CA GLU A 411 2.95 -25.88 -9.18
C GLU A 411 1.89 -26.93 -8.80
N ASP A 412 2.18 -27.68 -7.74
CA ASP A 412 1.28 -28.67 -7.15
C ASP A 412 0.82 -28.19 -5.77
N SER A 413 -0.10 -27.23 -5.76
CA SER A 413 -0.69 -26.63 -4.56
C SER A 413 -2.22 -26.61 -4.64
N GLU A 414 -2.89 -26.24 -3.55
CA GLU A 414 -4.36 -26.13 -3.52
C GLU A 414 -4.89 -24.92 -4.33
N GLU A 415 -4.01 -23.95 -4.63
CA GLU A 415 -4.36 -22.72 -5.35
C GLU A 415 -4.27 -22.90 -6.86
N GLU A 416 -3.39 -23.79 -7.32
CA GLU A 416 -3.11 -24.05 -8.73
C GLU A 416 -3.68 -25.40 -9.21
N ILE A 417 -3.80 -25.58 -10.53
CA ILE A 417 -4.49 -26.75 -11.12
C ILE A 417 -3.65 -28.05 -11.00
N GLY A 418 -2.32 -27.92 -10.88
CA GLY A 418 -1.39 -29.03 -10.74
C GLY A 418 -0.52 -29.29 -11.96
N THR A 419 0.62 -29.95 -11.74
CA THR A 419 1.71 -30.09 -12.72
C THR A 419 1.31 -30.62 -14.10
N ASN A 420 0.35 -31.55 -14.19
CA ASN A 420 -0.11 -32.10 -15.47
C ASN A 420 -0.72 -31.02 -16.39
N PHE A 421 -1.36 -30.01 -15.81
CA PHE A 421 -1.92 -28.88 -16.55
C PHE A 421 -0.82 -28.03 -17.20
N GLY A 422 0.20 -27.65 -16.42
CA GLY A 422 1.37 -26.93 -16.93
C GLY A 422 2.15 -27.70 -17.97
N GLU A 423 2.35 -29.01 -17.79
CA GLU A 423 3.04 -29.85 -18.77
C GLU A 423 2.29 -29.91 -20.11
N ASP A 424 0.96 -29.99 -20.09
CA ASP A 424 0.15 -29.97 -21.30
C ASP A 424 0.25 -28.61 -22.02
N ILE A 425 0.24 -27.51 -21.27
CA ILE A 425 0.45 -26.16 -21.82
C ILE A 425 1.84 -26.05 -22.44
N LEU A 426 2.90 -26.53 -21.78
CA LEU A 426 4.27 -26.55 -22.33
C LEU A 426 4.34 -27.35 -23.64
N ARG A 427 3.68 -28.52 -23.70
CA ARG A 427 3.58 -29.33 -24.92
C ARG A 427 2.86 -28.58 -26.05
N MET A 428 1.82 -27.81 -25.75
CA MET A 428 1.08 -26.98 -26.71
C MET A 428 1.81 -25.68 -27.10
N TYR A 429 2.61 -25.12 -26.19
CA TYR A 429 3.45 -23.95 -26.41
C TYR A 429 4.53 -24.28 -27.45
N GLY A 430 5.23 -25.41 -27.25
CA GLY A 430 6.25 -25.95 -28.16
C GLY A 430 7.59 -25.19 -28.12
N ASN A 431 8.65 -25.79 -28.66
CA ASN A 431 10.02 -25.22 -28.65
C ASN A 431 10.52 -24.78 -27.27
N ILE A 432 10.14 -25.50 -26.21
CA ILE A 432 10.60 -25.28 -24.84
C ILE A 432 11.05 -26.61 -24.22
N ASP A 433 12.10 -26.56 -23.41
CA ASP A 433 12.59 -27.72 -22.67
C ASP A 433 11.76 -27.88 -21.39
N ILE A 434 10.92 -28.92 -21.37
CA ILE A 434 9.99 -29.20 -20.27
C ILE A 434 10.74 -29.53 -18.98
N GLU A 435 11.86 -30.26 -19.06
CA GLU A 435 12.63 -30.62 -17.87
C GLU A 435 13.31 -29.41 -17.27
N LYS A 436 13.81 -28.48 -18.10
CA LYS A 436 14.32 -27.19 -17.61
C LYS A 436 13.24 -26.29 -17.03
N ALA A 437 12.03 -26.28 -17.60
CA ALA A 437 10.91 -25.54 -17.03
C ALA A 437 10.55 -26.05 -15.63
N LYS A 438 10.55 -27.37 -15.44
CA LYS A 438 10.33 -28.03 -14.14
C LYS A 438 11.48 -27.76 -13.17
N GLU A 439 12.73 -27.82 -13.63
CA GLU A 439 13.89 -27.45 -12.81
C GLU A 439 13.82 -25.97 -12.37
N TYR A 440 13.41 -25.07 -13.27
CA TYR A 440 13.24 -23.64 -12.97
C TYR A 440 12.15 -23.43 -11.90
N GLN A 441 10.98 -24.07 -12.06
CA GLN A 441 9.91 -24.02 -11.07
C GLN A 441 10.38 -24.58 -9.71
N ASP A 442 11.08 -25.71 -9.69
CA ASP A 442 11.55 -26.34 -8.45
C ASP A 442 12.61 -25.47 -7.71
N ILE A 443 13.46 -24.76 -8.44
CA ILE A 443 14.41 -23.80 -7.85
C ILE A 443 13.67 -22.59 -7.25
N VAL A 444 12.67 -22.05 -7.96
CA VAL A 444 11.87 -20.92 -7.44
C VAL A 444 11.08 -21.36 -6.21
N GLU A 445 10.49 -22.55 -6.24
CA GLU A 445 9.78 -23.13 -5.11
C GLU A 445 10.72 -23.31 -3.91
N GLU A 446 11.94 -23.85 -4.11
CA GLU A 446 12.95 -23.98 -3.06
C GLU A 446 13.38 -22.61 -2.49
N TYR A 447 13.32 -21.53 -3.29
CA TYR A 447 13.67 -20.18 -2.85
C TYR A 447 12.59 -19.50 -1.98
N TYR A 448 11.31 -19.79 -2.23
CA TYR A 448 10.15 -19.14 -1.59
C TYR A 448 10.27 -18.85 -0.06
N PRO A 449 10.68 -19.82 0.80
CA PRO A 449 10.81 -19.53 2.22
C PRO A 449 11.96 -18.57 2.56
N ILE A 450 13.03 -18.54 1.75
CA ILE A 450 14.14 -17.59 1.87
C ILE A 450 13.66 -16.20 1.44
N GLU A 451 12.93 -16.11 0.33
CA GLU A 451 12.30 -14.87 -0.12
C GLU A 451 11.39 -14.28 0.96
N THR A 452 10.57 -15.11 1.60
CA THR A 452 9.67 -14.71 2.68
C THR A 452 10.43 -14.08 3.86
N ILE A 453 11.59 -14.66 4.24
CA ILE A 453 12.47 -14.09 5.27
C ILE A 453 13.02 -12.73 4.82
N VAL A 454 13.54 -12.66 3.60
CA VAL A 454 14.12 -11.43 3.01
C VAL A 454 13.07 -10.33 2.93
N TYR A 455 11.84 -10.65 2.56
CA TYR A 455 10.72 -9.72 2.54
C TYR A 455 10.46 -9.17 3.95
N GLY A 456 10.45 -10.03 4.98
CA GLY A 456 10.31 -9.62 6.37
C GLY A 456 11.41 -8.66 6.83
N ILE A 457 12.66 -8.89 6.41
CA ILE A 457 13.81 -7.99 6.67
C ILE A 457 13.60 -6.64 5.99
N LYS A 458 13.33 -6.63 4.68
CA LYS A 458 13.18 -5.41 3.87
C LYS A 458 12.04 -4.51 4.37
N ASN A 459 10.99 -5.11 4.92
CA ASN A 459 9.78 -4.40 5.33
C ASN A 459 9.62 -4.28 6.85
N ILE A 460 10.61 -4.74 7.64
CA ILE A 460 10.58 -4.71 9.12
C ILE A 460 9.33 -5.43 9.66
N LYS A 461 9.01 -6.60 9.09
CA LYS A 461 7.85 -7.42 9.47
C LYS A 461 8.33 -8.76 10.05
N GLN A 462 8.38 -8.83 11.38
CA GLN A 462 8.89 -9.99 12.11
C GLN A 462 8.10 -11.28 11.82
N GLU A 463 6.79 -11.18 11.64
CA GLU A 463 5.92 -12.32 11.29
C GLU A 463 6.36 -13.02 10.00
N PHE A 464 6.83 -12.27 8.99
CA PHE A 464 7.33 -12.85 7.74
C PHE A 464 8.64 -13.59 7.94
N ILE A 465 9.55 -13.04 8.75
CA ILE A 465 10.78 -13.72 9.12
C ILE A 465 10.45 -15.06 9.80
N GLU A 466 9.49 -15.07 10.72
CA GLU A 466 9.06 -16.28 11.43
C GLU A 466 8.36 -17.29 10.51
N ASN A 467 7.52 -16.82 9.59
CA ASN A 467 6.83 -17.68 8.61
C ASN A 467 7.80 -18.37 7.66
N GLY A 468 8.76 -17.64 7.09
CA GLY A 468 9.76 -18.23 6.20
C GLY A 468 10.65 -19.25 6.92
N ARG A 469 11.06 -18.94 8.16
CA ARG A 469 11.80 -19.89 9.03
C ARG A 469 11.01 -21.16 9.33
N LYS A 470 9.74 -21.01 9.69
CA LYS A 470 8.82 -22.14 9.94
C LYS A 470 8.66 -22.99 8.69
N GLU A 471 8.62 -22.37 7.52
CA GLU A 471 8.50 -23.07 6.24
C GLU A 471 9.77 -23.86 5.89
N ILE A 472 10.97 -23.29 6.08
CA ILE A 472 12.24 -24.04 5.99
C ILE A 472 12.21 -25.27 6.92
N TYR A 473 11.75 -25.09 8.16
CA TYR A 473 11.67 -26.18 9.12
C TYR A 473 10.73 -27.29 8.63
N LYS A 474 9.53 -26.98 8.13
CA LYS A 474 8.61 -28.00 7.59
C LYS A 474 9.20 -28.76 6.40
N ARG A 475 9.92 -28.08 5.52
CA ARG A 475 10.52 -28.68 4.32
C ARG A 475 11.71 -29.59 4.64
N THR A 476 12.38 -29.34 5.76
CA THR A 476 13.53 -30.13 6.23
C THR A 476 13.14 -31.25 7.20
N TYR A 477 12.07 -31.06 7.98
CA TYR A 477 11.52 -32.10 8.86
C TYR A 477 10.50 -32.97 8.12
N LYS A 478 10.95 -34.16 7.74
CA LYS A 478 10.06 -35.28 7.40
C LYS A 478 9.61 -35.96 8.69
N ASP A 479 8.53 -35.48 9.29
CA ASP A 479 7.62 -36.27 10.14
C ASP A 479 6.27 -35.56 10.30
#